data_AF-A0A3E0QFD1-F1
#
_entry.id   AF-A0A3E0QFD1-F1
#
_cell.length_a   1.000
_cell.length_b   1.000
_cell.length_c   1.000
_cell.angle_alpha   90.00
_cell.angle_beta   90.00
_cell.angle_gamma   90.00
#
_symmetry.space_group_name_H-M   'P 1'
#
loop_
_entity.id
_entity.type
_entity.pdbx_description
1 polymer ?
#
loop_
_entity_poly.entity_id
_entity_poly.type
_entity_poly.pdbx_seq_one_letter_code
_entity_poly.pdbx_strand_id
1 'polypeptide(L)'
;MPPHRCLKEAISFASSDTELFIFGGGEIFQEAIPLADKIYMTRVHTTIQGDTYFPELNPEEWTVTESESFSADEKNEFDYSFITMERVAKEQ
;
A
#
# COMPACT_ATOMS: atom_id res chain seq x y z
N MET A 1 15.84 -20.00 8.69
CA MET A 1 16.17 -18.60 8.36
C MET A 1 15.88 -17.75 9.59
N PRO A 2 16.84 -16.98 10.12
CA PRO A 2 16.55 -16.08 11.24
C PRO A 2 15.59 -14.97 10.78
N PRO A 3 14.70 -14.48 11.65
CA PRO A 3 13.88 -13.32 11.31
C PRO A 3 14.78 -12.11 11.05
N HIS A 4 14.53 -11.39 9.94
CA HIS A 4 15.12 -10.08 9.70
C HIS A 4 14.57 -9.11 10.74
N ARG A 5 15.44 -8.32 11.38
CA ARG A 5 15.06 -7.58 12.59
C ARG A 5 14.57 -6.16 12.30
N CYS A 6 14.67 -5.70 11.07
CA CYS A 6 14.11 -4.43 10.63
C CYS A 6 13.83 -4.42 9.12
N LEU A 7 12.99 -3.47 8.69
CA LEU A 7 12.56 -3.32 7.30
C LEU A 7 13.74 -3.23 6.31
N LYS A 8 14.81 -2.50 6.67
CA LYS A 8 15.99 -2.33 5.82
C LYS A 8 16.73 -3.64 5.52
N GLU A 9 16.85 -4.53 6.51
CA GLU A 9 17.46 -5.85 6.30
C GLU A 9 16.61 -6.70 5.34
N ALA A 10 15.28 -6.64 5.47
CA ALA A 10 14.37 -7.37 4.59
C ALA A 10 14.46 -6.85 3.14
N ILE A 11 14.47 -5.54 2.94
CA ILE A 11 14.67 -4.93 1.61
C ILE A 11 16.02 -5.33 1.01
N SER A 12 17.09 -5.27 1.80
CA SER A 12 18.43 -5.66 1.34
C SER A 12 18.53 -7.15 1.00
N PHE A 13 17.83 -8.02 1.73
CA PHE A 13 17.82 -9.45 1.45
C PHE A 13 17.14 -9.76 0.10
N ALA A 14 16.09 -9.01 -0.23
CA ALA A 14 15.31 -9.20 -1.44
C ALA A 14 15.75 -8.29 -2.60
N SER A 15 16.92 -7.65 -2.52
CA SER A 15 17.37 -6.64 -3.48
C SER A 15 17.59 -7.14 -4.92
N SER A 16 17.60 -8.45 -5.14
CA SER A 16 17.70 -9.06 -6.46
C SER A 16 16.37 -9.18 -7.19
N ASP A 17 15.24 -8.99 -6.50
CA ASP A 17 13.92 -9.07 -7.10
C ASP A 17 13.58 -7.79 -7.86
N THR A 18 12.72 -7.91 -8.87
CA THR A 18 12.32 -6.77 -9.72
C THR A 18 11.34 -5.83 -9.04
N GLU A 19 10.52 -6.35 -8.12
CA GLU A 19 9.51 -5.58 -7.38
C GLU A 19 9.31 -6.21 -6.00
N LEU A 20 9.35 -5.37 -4.96
CA LEU A 20 9.18 -5.80 -3.57
C LEU A 20 7.83 -5.34 -3.05
N PHE A 21 7.07 -6.28 -2.52
CA PHE A 21 5.75 -6.01 -1.95
C PHE A 21 5.79 -6.01 -0.44
N ILE A 22 5.22 -4.96 0.15
CA ILE A 22 5.06 -4.81 1.59
C ILE A 22 3.59 -5.00 1.92
N PHE A 23 3.27 -6.03 2.71
CA PHE A 23 1.89 -6.43 3.04
C PHE A 23 1.44 -6.02 4.46
N GLY A 24 2.20 -5.15 5.14
CA GLY A 24 1.83 -4.59 6.45
C GLY A 24 2.39 -5.36 7.66
N GLY A 25 1.88 -5.14 8.89
CA GLY A 25 0.72 -4.30 9.28
C GLY A 25 0.98 -2.79 9.36
N GLY A 26 0.16 -2.05 10.11
CA GLY A 26 0.16 -0.57 10.14
C GLY A 26 1.53 0.08 10.41
N GLU A 27 2.28 -0.41 11.39
CA GLU A 27 3.63 0.09 11.70
C GLU A 27 4.61 -0.12 10.53
N ILE A 28 4.56 -1.29 9.89
CA ILE A 28 5.39 -1.59 8.71
C ILE A 28 5.02 -0.67 7.55
N PHE A 29 3.73 -0.39 7.34
CA PHE A 29 3.32 0.58 6.32
C PHE A 29 3.85 1.98 6.63
N GLN A 30 3.81 2.43 7.88
CA GLN A 30 4.36 3.74 8.25
C GLN A 30 5.86 3.87 7.94
N GLU A 31 6.64 2.83 8.22
CA GLU A 31 8.07 2.80 7.89
C GLU A 31 8.33 2.66 6.38
N ALA A 32 7.44 1.97 5.66
CA ALA A 32 7.59 1.65 4.25
C ALA A 32 7.17 2.78 3.32
N ILE A 33 6.15 3.57 3.66
CA ILE A 33 5.61 4.61 2.79
C ILE A 33 6.68 5.57 2.26
N PRO A 34 7.64 6.07 3.06
CA PRO A 34 8.70 6.94 2.54
C PRO A 34 9.63 6.27 1.52
N LEU A 35 9.69 4.94 1.50
CA LEU A 35 10.55 4.14 0.62
C LEU A 35 9.80 3.58 -0.60
N ALA A 36 8.46 3.61 -0.58
CA ALA A 36 7.64 3.01 -1.62
C ALA A 36 7.55 3.90 -2.87
N ASP A 37 7.61 3.27 -4.04
CA ASP A 37 7.43 3.90 -5.34
C ASP A 37 5.98 3.77 -5.85
N LYS A 38 5.28 2.72 -5.42
CA LYS A 38 3.93 2.34 -5.88
C LYS A 38 3.08 1.82 -4.73
N ILE A 39 1.78 2.10 -4.78
CA ILE A 39 0.79 1.56 -3.84
C ILE A 39 -0.30 0.86 -4.65
N TYR A 40 -0.53 -0.40 -4.32
CA TYR A 40 -1.70 -1.16 -4.75
C TYR A 40 -2.69 -1.20 -3.58
N MET A 41 -3.82 -0.50 -3.72
CA MET A 41 -4.80 -0.34 -2.66
C MET A 41 -6.16 -0.89 -3.08
N THR A 42 -6.73 -1.76 -2.24
CA THR A 42 -8.15 -2.10 -2.31
C THR A 42 -8.92 -1.23 -1.33
N ARG A 43 -9.72 -0.30 -1.85
CA ARG A 43 -10.59 0.54 -1.04
C ARG A 43 -11.98 -0.08 -0.96
N VAL A 44 -12.34 -0.61 0.19
CA VAL A 44 -13.70 -1.08 0.47
C VAL A 44 -14.54 0.11 0.93
N HIS A 45 -15.66 0.39 0.26
CA HIS A 45 -16.51 1.55 0.51
C HIS A 45 -17.50 1.28 1.66
N THR A 46 -16.95 1.09 2.86
CA THR A 46 -17.72 0.86 4.09
C THR A 46 -17.12 1.63 5.25
N THR A 47 -17.85 1.71 6.37
CA THR A 47 -17.37 2.30 7.62
C THR A 47 -17.40 1.26 8.72
N ILE A 48 -16.23 0.93 9.25
CA ILE A 48 -16.06 -0.06 10.31
C ILE A 48 -15.20 0.52 11.43
N GLN A 49 -15.36 -0.02 12.64
CA GLN A 49 -14.44 0.27 13.73
C GLN A 49 -13.18 -0.57 13.58
N GLY A 50 -12.03 0.07 13.75
CA GLY A 50 -10.71 -0.56 13.70
C GLY A 50 -9.77 0.08 14.72
N ASP A 51 -8.71 -0.64 15.06
CA ASP A 51 -7.65 -0.19 15.97
C ASP A 51 -6.35 0.15 15.24
N THR A 52 -6.27 -0.17 13.95
CA THR A 52 -5.09 -0.03 13.09
C THR A 52 -5.51 0.65 11.80
N TYR A 53 -4.72 1.64 11.37
CA TYR A 53 -5.01 2.45 10.19
C TYR A 53 -3.85 2.43 9.21
N PHE A 54 -4.18 2.52 7.92
CA PHE A 54 -3.20 2.79 6.89
C PHE A 54 -2.69 4.25 7.06
N PRO A 55 -1.39 4.51 6.88
CA PRO A 55 -0.83 5.86 6.99
C PRO A 55 -1.50 6.86 6.04
N GLU A 56 -1.55 8.12 6.45
CA GLU A 56 -2.02 9.20 5.58
C GLU A 56 -1.05 9.40 4.41
N LEU A 57 -1.61 9.50 3.20
CA LEU A 57 -0.86 9.74 1.97
C LEU A 57 -0.92 11.23 1.63
N ASN A 58 0.23 11.87 1.43
CA ASN A 58 0.28 13.24 0.95
C ASN A 58 -0.18 13.27 -0.53
N PRO A 59 -1.28 13.96 -0.88
CA PRO A 59 -1.76 14.04 -2.25
C PRO A 59 -0.79 14.73 -3.22
N GLU A 60 0.19 15.48 -2.73
CA GLU A 60 1.26 16.05 -3.56
C GLU A 60 2.33 15.01 -3.93
N GLU A 61 2.45 13.92 -3.16
CA GLU A 61 3.45 12.87 -3.41
C GLU A 61 2.90 11.70 -4.23
N TRP A 62 1.57 11.54 -4.33
CA TRP A 62 0.96 10.34 -4.90
C TRP A 62 -0.10 10.70 -5.96
N THR A 63 -0.01 10.05 -7.12
CA THR A 63 -1.00 10.17 -8.20
C THR A 63 -1.66 8.83 -8.47
N VAL A 64 -2.99 8.82 -8.59
CA VAL A 64 -3.74 7.64 -9.04
C VAL A 64 -3.48 7.44 -10.53
N THR A 65 -2.88 6.30 -10.87
CA THR A 65 -2.58 5.93 -12.27
C THR A 65 -3.63 4.98 -12.84
N GLU A 66 -4.22 4.12 -12.00
CA GLU A 66 -5.28 3.20 -12.40
C GLU A 66 -6.35 3.13 -11.30
N SER A 67 -7.62 3.03 -11.71
CA SER A 67 -8.72 2.79 -10.79
C SER A 67 -9.83 2.01 -11.47
N GLU A 68 -10.25 0.91 -10.84
CA GLU A 68 -11.38 0.10 -11.27
C GLU A 68 -12.33 -0.08 -10.08
N SER A 69 -13.63 0.08 -10.31
CA SER A 69 -14.65 0.03 -9.25
C SER A 69 -15.68 -1.04 -9.52
N PHE A 70 -16.08 -1.73 -8.45
CA PHE A 70 -16.98 -2.87 -8.46
C PHE A 70 -18.10 -2.62 -7.46
N SER A 71 -19.33 -2.94 -7.87
CA SER A 71 -20.47 -2.96 -6.97
C SER A 71 -20.51 -4.24 -6.16
N ALA A 72 -21.09 -4.16 -4.96
CA ALA A 72 -21.38 -5.31 -4.12
C ALA A 72 -22.19 -6.38 -4.87
N ASP A 73 -21.92 -7.64 -4.57
CA ASP A 73 -22.59 -8.81 -5.14
C ASP A 73 -22.72 -9.94 -4.09
N GLU A 74 -23.18 -11.12 -4.52
CA GLU A 74 -23.33 -12.27 -3.61
C GLU A 74 -22.01 -12.75 -2.98
N LYS A 75 -20.85 -12.37 -3.54
CA LYS A 75 -19.52 -12.76 -3.06
C LYS A 75 -18.82 -11.64 -2.27
N ASN A 76 -19.20 -10.38 -2.49
CA ASN A 76 -18.60 -9.20 -1.89
C ASN A 76 -19.69 -8.29 -1.32
N GLU A 77 -19.74 -8.17 0.01
CA GLU A 77 -20.81 -7.47 0.73
C GLU A 77 -20.85 -5.94 0.47
N PHE A 78 -19.71 -5.35 0.09
CA PHE A 78 -19.57 -3.91 -0.10
C PHE A 78 -19.01 -3.58 -1.47
N ASP A 79 -19.37 -2.40 -1.99
CA ASP A 79 -18.69 -1.81 -3.12
C ASP A 79 -17.20 -1.66 -2.80
N TYR A 80 -16.34 -1.88 -3.78
CA TYR A 80 -14.89 -1.70 -3.61
C TYR A 80 -14.23 -1.18 -4.88
N SER A 81 -13.05 -0.61 -4.72
CA SER A 81 -12.21 -0.18 -5.84
C SER A 81 -10.80 -0.72 -5.70
N PHE A 82 -10.23 -1.21 -6.80
CA PHE A 82 -8.79 -1.37 -6.95
C PHE A 82 -8.21 -0.04 -7.43
N ILE A 83 -7.19 0.44 -6.73
CA ILE A 83 -6.54 1.72 -6.98
C ILE A 83 -5.03 1.49 -7.00
N THR A 84 -4.39 1.85 -8.12
CA THR A 84 -2.94 1.91 -8.22
C THR A 84 -2.52 3.36 -8.14
N MET A 85 -1.57 3.66 -7.25
CA MET A 85 -0.96 4.98 -7.13
C MET A 85 0.53 4.87 -7.35
N GLU A 86 1.10 5.84 -8.06
CA GLU A 86 2.54 5.98 -8.23
C GLU A 86 3.02 7.29 -7.60
N ARG A 87 4.24 7.28 -7.09
CA ARG A 87 4.86 8.47 -6.52
C ARG A 87 5.15 9.49 -7.62
N VAL A 88 4.75 10.75 -7.39
CA VAL A 88 5.13 11.86 -8.27
C VAL A 88 6.63 12.06 -8.12
N ALA A 89 7.38 11.89 -9.20
CA ALA A 89 8.81 12.15 -9.20
C ALA A 89 9.05 13.60 -8.73
N LYS A 90 9.82 13.78 -7.66
CA LYS A 90 10.26 15.11 -7.26
C LYS A 90 11.15 15.65 -8.39
N GLU A 91 10.66 16.61 -9.15
CA GLU A 91 11.55 17.50 -9.89
C GLU A 91 12.47 18.15 -8.84
N GLN A 92 13.77 17.84 -8.92
CA GLN A 92 14.81 18.51 -8.13
C GLN A 92 15.12 19.88 -8.72
#